data_AF-A0AAN7SNV0-F1
#
_entry.id   AF-A0AAN7SNV0-F1
#
_cell.length_a   1.000
_cell.length_b   1.000
_cell.length_c   1.000
_cell.angle_alpha   90.00
_cell.angle_beta   90.00
_cell.angle_gamma   90.00
#
_symmetry.space_group_name_H-M   'P 1'
#
loop_
_entity.id
_entity.type
_entity.pdbx_description
1 polymer ?
#
loop_
_entity_poly.entity_id
_entity_poly.type
_entity_poly.pdbx_seq_one_letter_code
_entity_poly.pdbx_strand_id
1 'polypeptide(L)'
;MSDSDSFEGTPPELKKLAESINSELLPQKSKARYEVQYSIFKKWREEKQAKVSSENVLLAYFTELVDKNKKSLWCIYSMLKSCIILYENIDISKYAKLISYLKRKTANHIPKKSKVLEEHDVATFIEQAPDEEFLLMKVILVIGVSGACRREELYKMTLEDIKYKDDILLITIPITKTSTSRINVLFNKILPW
;
A
#
# COMPACT_ATOMS: atom_id res chain seq x y z
N MET A 1 -16.27 33.51 -9.88
CA MET A 1 -17.09 33.70 -8.68
C MET A 1 -16.45 32.88 -7.58
N SER A 2 -16.09 33.57 -6.50
CA SER A 2 -15.33 33.08 -5.36
C SER A 2 -16.29 32.40 -4.39
N ASP A 3 -16.35 31.08 -4.41
CA ASP A 3 -16.97 30.33 -3.33
C ASP A 3 -15.97 30.23 -2.18
N SER A 4 -15.88 31.32 -1.43
CA SER A 4 -15.27 31.40 -0.11
C SER A 4 -16.25 31.03 1.00
N ASP A 5 -17.22 30.15 0.70
CA ASP A 5 -18.17 29.64 1.68
C ASP A 5 -17.65 28.33 2.27
N SER A 6 -16.90 28.44 3.37
CA SER A 6 -16.68 27.31 4.28
C SER A 6 -16.16 27.78 5.63
N PHE A 7 -17.04 27.71 6.64
CA PHE A 7 -16.84 27.87 8.09
C PHE A 7 -17.09 29.24 8.75
N GLU A 8 -18.07 30.03 8.31
CA GLU A 8 -18.72 30.99 9.22
C GLU A 8 -19.62 30.21 10.20
N GLY A 9 -19.07 29.79 11.35
CA GLY A 9 -19.89 29.14 12.41
C GLY A 9 -19.17 28.10 13.27
N THR A 10 -17.91 27.75 12.98
CA THR A 10 -17.16 26.78 13.82
C THR A 10 -16.38 27.51 14.92
N PRO A 11 -16.67 27.26 16.21
CA PRO A 11 -15.89 27.78 17.33
C PRO A 11 -14.38 27.48 17.16
N PRO A 12 -13.48 28.41 17.55
CA PRO A 12 -12.04 28.23 17.41
C PRO A 12 -11.47 26.95 18.04
N GLU A 13 -12.08 26.49 19.14
CA GLU A 13 -11.70 25.25 19.83
C GLU A 13 -11.96 24.02 18.96
N LEU A 14 -13.14 23.95 18.31
CA LEU A 14 -13.50 22.86 17.42
C LEU A 14 -12.65 22.88 16.14
N LYS A 15 -12.28 24.07 15.65
CA LYS A 15 -11.37 24.20 14.50
C LYS A 15 -9.97 23.65 14.80
N LYS A 16 -9.39 23.99 15.96
CA LYS A 16 -8.09 23.45 16.39
C LYS A 16 -8.15 21.93 16.56
N LEU A 17 -9.23 21.40 17.12
CA LEU A 17 -9.42 19.96 17.25
C LEU A 17 -9.47 19.28 15.88
N ALA A 18 -10.25 19.82 14.94
CA ALA A 18 -10.32 19.30 13.57
C ALA A 18 -8.96 19.36 12.85
N GLU A 19 -8.21 20.46 13.01
CA GLU A 19 -6.87 20.61 12.44
C GLU A 19 -5.87 19.61 13.03
N SER A 20 -6.01 19.24 14.30
CA SER A 20 -5.15 18.24 14.95
C SER A 20 -5.31 16.83 14.35
N ILE A 21 -6.53 16.49 13.93
CA ILE A 21 -6.88 15.18 13.33
C ILE A 21 -6.35 15.07 11.89
N ASN A 22 -6.09 16.17 11.20
CA ASN A 22 -5.57 16.13 9.83
C ASN A 22 -4.29 15.29 9.70
N SER A 23 -3.49 15.23 10.77
CA SER A 23 -2.28 14.42 10.84
C SER A 23 -2.55 12.90 10.83
N GLU A 24 -3.76 12.47 11.18
CA GLU A 24 -4.23 11.08 11.28
C GLU A 24 -5.04 10.63 10.06
N LEU A 25 -5.50 11.57 9.22
CA LEU A 25 -6.33 11.27 8.04
C LEU A 25 -5.54 10.61 6.89
N LEU A 26 -4.21 10.75 6.88
CA LEU A 26 -3.36 10.02 5.93
C LEU A 26 -3.05 8.61 6.44
N PRO A 27 -2.88 7.61 5.56
CA PRO A 27 -2.58 6.24 5.99
C PRO A 27 -1.27 6.18 6.79
N GLN A 28 -1.36 5.88 8.09
CA GLN A 28 -0.25 5.97 9.04
C GLN A 28 1.05 5.32 8.55
N LYS A 29 0.97 4.07 8.06
CA LYS A 29 2.15 3.31 7.57
C LYS A 29 2.84 3.95 6.36
N SER A 30 2.13 4.76 5.57
CA SER A 30 2.65 5.34 4.33
C SER A 30 2.62 6.86 4.29
N LYS A 31 2.28 7.53 5.39
CA LYS A 31 2.13 8.99 5.49
C LYS A 31 3.34 9.74 4.93
N ALA A 32 4.56 9.38 5.36
CA ALA A 32 5.78 10.00 4.87
C ALA A 32 5.92 9.96 3.34
N ARG A 33 5.48 8.87 2.71
CA ARG A 33 5.51 8.74 1.25
C ARG A 33 4.53 9.69 0.56
N TYR A 34 3.35 9.88 1.15
CA TYR A 34 2.33 10.80 0.64
C TYR A 34 2.84 12.24 0.74
N GLU A 35 3.38 12.62 1.90
CA GLU A 35 3.95 13.95 2.15
C GLU A 35 5.12 14.27 1.23
N VAL A 36 6.04 13.33 1.02
CA VAL A 36 7.15 13.51 0.06
C VAL A 36 6.61 13.73 -1.36
N GLN A 37 5.63 12.93 -1.80
CA GLN A 37 5.06 13.09 -3.13
C GLN A 37 4.34 14.44 -3.30
N TYR A 38 3.62 14.87 -2.27
CA TYR A 38 2.94 16.17 -2.26
C TYR A 38 3.94 17.33 -2.28
N SER A 39 5.02 17.27 -1.51
CA SER A 39 6.09 18.28 -1.53
C SER A 39 6.77 18.38 -2.91
N ILE A 40 6.99 17.26 -3.59
CA ILE A 40 7.52 17.25 -4.97
C ILE A 40 6.56 17.99 -5.91
N PHE A 41 5.26 17.72 -5.82
CA PHE A 41 4.26 18.42 -6.63
C PHE A 41 4.18 19.91 -6.29
N LYS A 42 4.22 20.28 -5.00
CA LYS A 42 4.19 21.67 -4.55
C LYS A 42 5.36 22.47 -5.11
N LYS A 43 6.58 21.91 -5.04
CA LYS A 43 7.78 22.53 -5.62
C LYS A 43 7.64 22.75 -7.12
N TRP A 44 7.21 21.72 -7.86
CA TRP A 44 6.96 21.86 -9.30
C TRP A 44 5.91 22.94 -9.60
N ARG A 45 4.85 23.02 -8.78
CA ARG A 45 3.79 24.00 -8.94
C ARG A 45 4.29 25.43 -8.73
N GLU A 46 5.15 25.62 -7.72
CA GLU A 46 5.83 26.90 -7.43
C GLU A 46 6.74 27.31 -8.58
N GLU A 47 7.55 26.39 -9.12
CA GLU A 47 8.41 26.63 -10.30
C GLU A 47 7.60 27.05 -11.55
N LYS A 48 6.40 26.50 -11.72
CA LYS A 48 5.48 26.86 -12.81
C LYS A 48 4.55 28.04 -12.50
N GLN A 49 4.72 28.69 -11.34
CA GLN A 49 3.92 29.83 -10.88
C GLN A 49 2.41 29.56 -10.84
N ALA A 50 2.01 28.29 -10.65
CA ALA A 50 0.62 27.90 -10.57
C ALA A 50 0.08 28.10 -9.14
N LYS A 51 -0.97 28.90 -8.99
CA LYS A 51 -1.52 29.22 -7.66
C LYS A 51 -2.45 28.15 -7.09
N VAL A 52 -3.14 27.40 -7.95
CA VAL A 52 -4.19 26.45 -7.57
C VAL A 52 -3.96 25.09 -8.21
N SER A 53 -4.28 24.01 -7.51
CA SER A 53 -4.30 22.63 -8.02
C SER A 53 -5.51 22.36 -8.92
N SER A 54 -5.64 23.13 -10.00
CA SER A 54 -6.70 22.97 -10.99
C SER A 54 -6.51 21.75 -11.89
N GLU A 55 -7.57 21.30 -12.56
CA GLU A 55 -7.48 20.18 -13.51
C GLU A 55 -6.39 20.38 -14.58
N ASN A 56 -6.24 21.60 -15.11
CA ASN A 56 -5.21 21.92 -16.11
C ASN A 56 -3.80 21.82 -15.54
N VAL A 57 -3.59 22.28 -14.30
CA VAL A 57 -2.28 22.20 -13.62
C VAL A 57 -1.88 20.75 -13.41
N LEU A 58 -2.83 19.91 -12.98
CA LEU A 58 -2.58 18.48 -12.77
C LEU A 58 -2.37 17.75 -14.11
N LEU A 59 -3.12 18.10 -15.16
CA LEU A 59 -2.88 17.56 -16.51
C LEU A 59 -1.47 17.88 -17.01
N ALA A 60 -1.00 19.12 -16.84
CA ALA A 60 0.36 19.51 -17.20
C ALA A 60 1.40 18.75 -16.37
N TYR A 61 1.20 18.67 -15.04
CA TYR A 61 2.08 17.92 -14.14
C TYR A 61 2.22 16.46 -14.56
N PHE A 62 1.09 15.76 -14.74
CA PHE A 62 1.09 14.35 -15.12
C PHE A 62 1.63 14.14 -16.53
N THR A 63 1.50 15.12 -17.43
CA THR A 63 2.10 15.05 -18.76
C THR A 63 3.62 15.08 -18.70
N GLU A 64 4.22 15.99 -17.90
CA GLU A 64 5.68 16.00 -17.71
C GLU A 64 6.19 14.76 -16.93
N LEU A 65 5.32 14.10 -16.17
CA LEU A 65 5.68 12.98 -15.30
C LEU A 65 5.75 11.64 -16.04
N VAL A 66 4.98 11.47 -17.12
CA VAL A 66 4.92 10.24 -17.92
C VAL A 66 6.31 9.83 -18.39
N ASP A 67 7.11 10.80 -18.84
CA ASP A 67 8.42 10.52 -19.45
C ASP A 67 9.53 10.30 -18.41
N LYS A 68 9.29 10.69 -17.15
CA LYS A 68 10.34 10.82 -16.13
C LYS A 68 10.30 9.77 -15.02
N ASN A 69 9.18 9.05 -14.84
CA ASN A 69 8.94 8.33 -13.58
C ASN A 69 8.84 6.82 -13.71
N LYS A 70 9.51 6.12 -12.78
CA LYS A 70 9.43 4.65 -12.60
C LYS A 70 8.19 4.23 -11.79
N LYS A 71 7.50 5.17 -11.12
CA LYS A 71 6.31 4.91 -10.30
C LYS A 71 5.03 4.94 -11.15
N SER A 72 4.06 4.08 -10.81
CA SER A 72 2.73 4.11 -11.43
C SER A 72 2.08 5.50 -11.26
N LEU A 73 1.60 6.07 -12.37
CA LEU A 73 0.89 7.35 -12.39
C LEU A 73 -0.31 7.34 -11.43
N TRP A 74 -1.01 6.21 -11.33
CA TRP A 74 -2.13 6.04 -10.40
C TRP A 74 -1.69 6.10 -8.94
N CYS A 75 -0.52 5.57 -8.59
CA CYS A 75 0.00 5.71 -7.24
C CYS A 75 0.27 7.18 -6.89
N ILE A 76 0.84 7.93 -7.83
CA ILE A 76 1.10 9.37 -7.64
C ILE A 76 -0.23 10.13 -7.52
N TYR A 77 -1.17 9.85 -8.42
CA TYR A 77 -2.51 10.42 -8.37
C TYR A 77 -3.21 10.16 -7.03
N SER A 78 -3.21 8.93 -6.53
CA SER A 78 -3.86 8.61 -5.25
C SER A 78 -3.23 9.31 -4.05
N MET A 79 -1.89 9.44 -4.04
CA MET A 79 -1.19 10.20 -3.00
C MET A 79 -1.54 11.68 -3.07
N LEU A 80 -1.49 12.27 -4.27
CA LEU A 80 -1.86 13.68 -4.47
C LEU A 80 -3.33 13.93 -4.17
N LYS A 81 -4.24 13.04 -4.57
CA LYS A 81 -5.67 13.14 -4.25
C LYS A 81 -5.88 13.30 -2.75
N SER A 82 -5.22 12.45 -1.96
CA SER A 82 -5.37 12.43 -0.50
C SER A 82 -4.76 13.67 0.16
N CYS A 83 -3.62 14.15 -0.34
CA CYS A 83 -2.99 15.36 0.21
C CYS A 83 -3.69 16.66 -0.23
N ILE A 84 -4.10 16.76 -1.49
CA ILE A 84 -4.74 17.97 -2.04
C ILE A 84 -6.13 18.17 -1.42
N ILE A 85 -6.91 17.10 -1.23
CA ILE A 85 -8.19 17.24 -0.50
C ILE A 85 -7.95 17.69 0.94
N LEU A 86 -6.93 17.13 1.61
CA LEU A 86 -6.64 17.41 3.00
C LEU A 86 -6.11 18.83 3.24
N TYR A 87 -5.17 19.29 2.41
CA TYR A 87 -4.44 20.55 2.63
C TYR A 87 -4.97 21.73 1.82
N GLU A 88 -5.66 21.48 0.71
CA GLU A 88 -6.15 22.52 -0.19
C GLU A 88 -7.68 22.52 -0.32
N ASN A 89 -8.37 21.55 0.29
CA ASN A 89 -9.82 21.36 0.19
C ASN A 89 -10.30 21.24 -1.27
N ILE A 90 -9.48 20.64 -2.13
CA ILE A 90 -9.79 20.44 -3.55
C ILE A 90 -9.96 18.93 -3.82
N ASP A 91 -11.14 18.54 -4.29
CA ASP A 91 -11.41 17.17 -4.70
C ASP A 91 -11.05 16.93 -6.17
N ILE A 92 -9.80 16.52 -6.41
CA ILE A 92 -9.32 16.21 -7.76
C ILE A 92 -9.98 14.96 -8.36
N SER A 93 -10.78 14.19 -7.60
CA SER A 93 -11.53 13.07 -8.19
C SER A 93 -12.71 13.49 -9.04
N LYS A 94 -13.07 14.77 -8.99
CA LYS A 94 -14.03 15.40 -9.90
C LYS A 94 -13.40 15.79 -11.26
N TYR A 95 -12.09 15.66 -11.41
CA TYR A 95 -11.37 16.04 -12.64
C TYR A 95 -11.46 14.94 -13.71
N ALA A 96 -12.58 14.93 -14.45
CA ALA A 96 -12.89 13.91 -15.45
C ALA A 96 -11.88 13.85 -16.61
N LYS A 97 -11.31 14.98 -17.04
CA LYS A 97 -10.29 15.02 -18.11
C LYS A 97 -8.99 14.42 -17.61
N LEU A 98 -8.58 14.74 -16.38
CA LEU A 98 -7.41 14.15 -15.73
C LEU A 98 -7.55 12.63 -15.61
N ILE A 99 -8.68 12.16 -15.09
CA ILE A 99 -8.96 10.72 -14.94
C ILE A 99 -8.93 10.03 -16.31
N SER A 100 -9.58 10.61 -17.32
CA SER A 100 -9.59 10.08 -18.69
C SER A 100 -8.18 10.03 -19.29
N TYR A 101 -7.36 11.06 -19.04
CA TYR A 101 -5.97 11.12 -19.47
C TYR A 101 -5.15 10.00 -18.84
N LEU A 102 -5.21 9.83 -17.51
CA LEU A 102 -4.49 8.80 -16.78
C LEU A 102 -4.87 7.39 -17.26
N LYS A 103 -6.18 7.13 -17.43
CA LYS A 103 -6.68 5.85 -17.95
C LYS A 103 -6.06 5.52 -19.31
N ARG A 104 -6.06 6.47 -20.24
CA ARG A 104 -5.47 6.28 -21.59
C ARG A 104 -3.96 6.04 -21.52
N LYS A 105 -3.24 6.79 -20.68
CA LYS A 105 -1.79 6.64 -20.54
C LYS A 105 -1.38 5.32 -19.90
N THR A 106 -2.23 4.71 -19.08
CA THR A 106 -1.96 3.41 -18.43
C THR A 106 -2.65 2.22 -19.10
N ALA A 107 -3.37 2.42 -20.20
CA ALA A 107 -4.21 1.37 -20.81
C ALA A 107 -3.39 0.14 -21.24
N ASN A 108 -2.19 0.36 -21.79
CA ASN A 108 -1.31 -0.71 -22.27
C ASN A 108 -0.28 -1.14 -21.21
N HIS A 109 -0.45 -0.74 -19.95
CA HIS A 109 0.48 -1.13 -18.89
C HIS A 109 0.32 -2.61 -18.56
N ILE A 110 1.40 -3.38 -18.76
CA ILE A 110 1.46 -4.78 -18.38
C ILE A 110 2.13 -4.87 -16.99
N PRO A 111 1.40 -5.32 -15.95
CA PRO A 111 1.97 -5.46 -14.62
C PRO A 111 3.09 -6.50 -14.60
N LYS A 112 4.26 -6.13 -14.03
CA LYS A 112 5.30 -7.11 -13.70
C LYS A 112 4.80 -7.99 -12.55
N LYS A 113 4.56 -9.27 -12.81
CA LYS A 113 4.28 -10.26 -11.78
C LYS A 113 5.58 -10.92 -11.32
N SER A 114 5.64 -11.31 -10.05
CA SER A 114 6.69 -12.21 -9.58
C SER A 114 6.57 -13.55 -10.29
N LYS A 115 7.68 -14.28 -10.42
CA LYS A 115 7.63 -15.67 -10.86
C LYS A 115 6.77 -16.46 -9.88
N VAL A 116 5.96 -17.36 -10.41
CA VAL A 116 5.20 -18.33 -9.61
C VAL A 116 6.17 -19.48 -9.32
N LEU A 117 6.28 -19.86 -8.05
CA LEU A 117 7.00 -21.07 -7.67
C LEU A 117 6.09 -22.25 -7.98
N GLU A 118 6.61 -23.22 -8.72
CA GLU A 118 5.91 -24.47 -8.97
C GLU A 118 6.13 -25.44 -7.83
N GLU A 119 5.30 -26.48 -7.77
CA GLU A 119 5.41 -27.54 -6.77
C GLU A 119 6.80 -28.18 -6.77
N HIS A 120 7.35 -28.44 -7.97
CA HIS A 120 8.68 -29.01 -8.12
C HIS A 120 9.78 -28.09 -7.56
N ASP A 121 9.66 -26.76 -7.73
CA ASP A 121 10.61 -25.79 -7.18
C ASP A 121 10.61 -25.85 -5.65
N VAL A 122 9.41 -25.90 -5.06
CA VAL A 122 9.22 -25.95 -3.61
C VAL A 122 9.78 -27.25 -3.04
N ALA A 123 9.41 -28.39 -3.61
CA ALA A 123 9.89 -29.71 -3.17
C ALA A 123 11.42 -29.80 -3.27
N THR A 124 11.98 -29.40 -4.41
CA THR A 124 13.45 -29.38 -4.63
C THR A 124 14.14 -28.53 -3.58
N PHE A 125 13.64 -27.33 -3.29
CA PHE A 125 14.24 -26.47 -2.29
C PHE A 125 14.15 -27.06 -0.88
N ILE A 126 13.00 -27.62 -0.49
CA ILE A 126 12.82 -28.23 0.84
C ILE A 126 13.70 -29.46 1.02
N GLU A 127 13.84 -30.30 0.01
CA GLU A 127 14.57 -31.57 0.11
C GLU A 127 16.08 -31.41 -0.08
N GLN A 128 16.52 -30.56 -1.01
CA GLN A 128 17.90 -30.56 -1.49
C GLN A 128 18.75 -29.39 -0.98
N ALA A 129 18.13 -28.26 -0.57
CA ALA A 129 18.91 -27.14 -0.05
C ALA A 129 19.53 -27.50 1.32
N PRO A 130 20.76 -27.09 1.63
CA PRO A 130 21.41 -27.41 2.91
C PRO A 130 20.70 -26.72 4.09
N ASP A 131 20.40 -27.47 5.14
CA ASP A 131 19.71 -26.94 6.33
C ASP A 131 20.59 -25.96 7.11
N GLU A 132 21.91 -26.13 7.08
CA GLU A 132 22.87 -25.25 7.75
C GLU A 132 22.75 -23.79 7.27
N GLU A 133 22.30 -23.59 6.02
CA GLU A 133 22.11 -22.28 5.41
C GLU A 133 20.62 -21.88 5.32
N PHE A 134 19.74 -22.83 5.00
CA PHE A 134 18.37 -22.54 4.59
C PHE A 134 17.27 -23.04 5.52
N LEU A 135 17.58 -23.66 6.67
CA LEU A 135 16.56 -24.22 7.57
C LEU A 135 15.45 -23.22 7.91
N LEU A 136 15.81 -21.99 8.29
CA LEU A 136 14.83 -20.95 8.59
C LEU A 136 13.95 -20.63 7.38
N MET A 137 14.55 -20.52 6.19
CA MET A 137 13.84 -20.20 4.96
C MET A 137 12.90 -21.33 4.55
N LYS A 138 13.29 -22.60 4.74
CA LYS A 138 12.44 -23.77 4.53
C LYS A 138 11.22 -23.74 5.46
N VAL A 139 11.43 -23.50 6.75
CA VAL A 139 10.34 -23.38 7.73
C VAL A 139 9.38 -22.25 7.36
N ILE A 140 9.91 -21.06 7.02
CA ILE A 140 9.10 -19.91 6.57
C ILE A 140 8.32 -20.25 5.31
N LEU A 141 8.92 -20.99 4.36
CA LEU A 141 8.25 -21.40 3.12
C LEU A 141 7.09 -22.36 3.40
N VAL A 142 7.31 -23.40 4.22
CA VAL A 142 6.27 -24.38 4.57
C VAL A 142 5.09 -23.71 5.26
N ILE A 143 5.36 -22.88 6.27
CA ILE A 143 4.31 -22.12 6.98
C ILE A 143 3.60 -21.15 6.01
N GLY A 144 4.39 -20.46 5.19
CA GLY A 144 3.90 -19.45 4.25
C GLY A 144 2.99 -20.01 3.17
N VAL A 145 3.39 -21.12 2.54
CA VAL A 145 2.62 -21.79 1.49
C VAL A 145 1.36 -22.42 2.09
N SER A 146 1.50 -23.20 3.16
CA SER A 146 0.37 -23.91 3.77
C SER A 146 -0.68 -22.96 4.34
N GLY A 147 -0.25 -21.82 4.92
CA GLY A 147 -1.18 -20.82 5.47
C GLY A 147 -1.60 -19.75 4.46
N ALA A 148 -1.07 -19.78 3.24
CA ALA A 148 -1.11 -18.66 2.29
C ALA A 148 -0.77 -17.33 2.99
N CYS A 149 0.27 -17.33 3.82
CA CYS A 149 0.61 -16.21 4.69
C CYS A 149 1.25 -15.08 3.89
N ARG A 150 0.86 -13.84 4.20
CA ARG A 150 1.57 -12.66 3.70
C ARG A 150 2.88 -12.49 4.46
N ARG A 151 3.85 -11.82 3.84
CA ARG A 151 5.14 -11.49 4.45
C ARG A 151 5.01 -10.82 5.82
N GLU A 152 4.08 -9.88 5.97
CA GLU A 152 3.86 -9.18 7.24
C GLU A 152 3.23 -10.08 8.31
N GLU A 153 2.43 -11.08 7.91
CA GLU A 153 1.85 -12.07 8.82
C GLU A 153 2.95 -12.99 9.35
N LEU A 154 3.85 -13.45 8.48
CA LEU A 154 5.02 -14.25 8.88
C LEU A 154 5.99 -13.45 9.78
N TYR A 155 6.23 -12.17 9.47
CA TYR A 155 7.13 -11.33 10.25
C TYR A 155 6.63 -11.04 11.68
N LYS A 156 5.31 -10.96 11.87
CA LYS A 156 4.69 -10.66 13.17
C LYS A 156 4.37 -11.90 13.99
N MET A 157 4.54 -13.09 13.41
CA MET A 157 4.24 -14.35 14.08
C MET A 157 5.22 -14.59 15.21
N THR A 158 4.71 -14.97 16.38
CA THR A 158 5.52 -15.25 17.57
C THR A 158 5.35 -16.69 18.04
N LEU A 159 6.11 -17.12 19.05
CA LEU A 159 6.02 -18.48 19.57
C LEU A 159 4.65 -18.75 20.24
N GLU A 160 4.02 -17.72 20.77
CA GLU A 160 2.69 -17.79 21.38
C GLU A 160 1.59 -18.12 20.36
N ASP A 161 1.83 -17.84 19.08
CA ASP A 161 0.93 -18.18 17.98
C ASP A 161 1.01 -19.65 17.58
N ILE A 162 2.02 -20.38 18.05
CA ILE A 162 2.32 -21.77 17.67
C ILE A 162 1.98 -22.71 18.82
N LYS A 163 1.09 -23.68 18.56
CA LYS A 163 0.71 -24.71 19.52
C LYS A 163 0.97 -26.08 18.95
N TYR A 164 1.68 -26.90 19.71
CA TYR A 164 1.87 -28.32 19.39
C TYR A 164 0.83 -29.17 20.11
N LYS A 165 0.12 -30.02 19.38
CA LYS A 165 -0.85 -30.96 19.94
C LYS A 165 -0.95 -32.19 19.05
N ASP A 166 -0.76 -33.39 19.60
CA ASP A 166 -1.01 -34.67 18.93
C ASP A 166 -0.37 -34.78 17.53
N ASP A 167 0.92 -34.46 17.40
CA ASP A 167 1.67 -34.42 16.13
C ASP A 167 1.13 -33.43 15.09
N ILE A 168 0.40 -32.43 15.55
CA ILE A 168 -0.12 -31.32 14.77
C ILE A 168 0.46 -30.03 15.32
N LEU A 169 0.89 -29.17 14.41
CA LEU A 169 1.32 -27.82 14.70
C LEU A 169 0.18 -26.86 14.29
N LEU A 170 -0.50 -26.30 15.27
CA LEU A 170 -1.55 -25.30 15.11
C LEU A 170 -0.91 -23.92 15.12
N ILE A 171 -1.02 -23.20 14.00
CA ILE A 171 -0.46 -21.86 13.85
C ILE A 171 -1.60 -20.85 13.75
N THR A 172 -1.65 -19.91 14.69
CA THR A 172 -2.54 -18.75 14.61
C THR A 172 -1.88 -17.70 13.72
N ILE A 173 -2.56 -17.24 12.66
CA ILE A 173 -1.98 -16.25 11.75
C ILE A 173 -2.30 -14.84 12.28
N PRO A 174 -1.29 -13.99 12.56
CA PRO A 174 -1.50 -12.66 13.08
C PRO A 174 -2.32 -11.77 12.13
N ILE A 175 -3.18 -10.93 12.71
CA ILE A 175 -4.01 -9.99 11.95
C ILE A 175 -3.13 -8.85 11.42
N THR A 176 -3.13 -8.64 10.09
CA THR A 176 -2.28 -7.60 9.47
C THR A 176 -2.98 -6.60 8.57
N LYS A 177 -4.17 -6.92 8.00
CA LYS A 177 -4.80 -6.05 6.99
C LYS A 177 -6.33 -5.97 7.08
N THR A 178 -7.01 -7.10 7.25
CA THR A 178 -8.45 -7.17 7.52
C THR A 178 -8.60 -7.55 8.98
N SER A 179 -9.56 -6.98 9.72
CA SER A 179 -9.76 -7.21 11.17
C SER A 179 -10.25 -8.64 11.52
N THR A 180 -9.81 -9.65 10.79
CA THR A 180 -10.24 -11.05 10.87
C THR A 180 -9.02 -11.94 11.06
N SER A 181 -9.00 -12.71 12.15
CA SER A 181 -8.00 -13.75 12.39
C SER A 181 -8.32 -15.02 11.60
N ARG A 182 -7.29 -15.84 11.35
CA ARG A 182 -7.42 -17.17 10.76
C ARG A 182 -6.42 -18.12 11.41
N ILE A 183 -6.77 -19.40 11.50
CA ILE A 183 -5.93 -20.46 12.04
C ILE A 183 -5.52 -21.38 10.90
N ASN A 184 -4.26 -21.79 10.88
CA ASN A 184 -3.75 -22.83 9.99
C ASN A 184 -3.32 -24.06 10.79
N VAL A 185 -3.41 -25.23 10.16
CA VAL A 185 -3.10 -26.53 10.77
C VAL A 185 -2.03 -27.20 9.92
N LEU A 186 -0.89 -27.51 10.51
CA LEU A 186 0.20 -28.27 9.88
C LEU A 186 0.30 -29.65 10.53
N PHE A 187 0.44 -30.69 9.71
CA PHE A 187 0.65 -32.06 10.17
C PHE A 187 2.14 -32.40 10.16
N ASN A 188 2.63 -33.09 11.21
CA ASN A 188 4.03 -33.51 11.32
C ASN A 188 4.41 -34.59 10.26
N LYS A 189 3.41 -35.22 9.62
CA LYS A 189 3.60 -35.92 8.35
C LYS A 189 3.29 -34.94 7.23
N ILE A 190 4.32 -34.52 6.51
CA ILE A 190 4.15 -33.99 5.15
C ILE A 190 3.42 -35.11 4.40
N LEU A 191 2.11 -34.96 4.18
CA LEU A 191 1.42 -35.82 3.25
C LEU A 191 2.13 -35.65 1.91
N PRO A 192 2.46 -36.75 1.21
CA PRO A 192 2.97 -36.63 -0.15
C PRO A 192 1.91 -35.84 -0.93
N TRP A 193 2.32 -34.68 -1.45
CA TRP A 193 1.52 -33.91 -2.38
C TRP A 193 1.40 -34.69 -3.69
#